data_AF-A0A7Y7C6V8-F1
#
_entry.id   AF-A0A7Y7C6V8-F1
#
_cell.length_a   1.000
_cell.length_b   1.000
_cell.length_c   1.000
_cell.angle_alpha   90.00
_cell.angle_beta   90.00
_cell.angle_gamma   90.00
#
_symmetry.space_group_name_H-M   'P 1'
#
loop_
_entity.id
_entity.type
_entity.pdbx_description
1 polymer ?
#
loop_
_entity_poly.entity_id
_entity_poly.type
_entity_poly.pdbx_seq_one_letter_code
_entity_poly.pdbx_strand_id
1 'polypeptide(L)'
;MMLGNKLATGSRVAVVGGGIAGAGLAASLLFNGRARGLALDVRVYSGGAQERTAPPAVLTPECRSRLAALGCRIPSEWRAHELRGIEIIAEGRRDLLSSTPGGLWVVDGWPQGLGGLEQVRDVLATAASAQGARFLPRHVERVERQAPAPDAPASVRGAGALVVRAQGSGERFHAVALASGAGPRMGDAFFKGFRPAPTLPAVQARLRHASPRRELAPVARLWISPLPTVDGLFLLPGASSVYALAFGPAVTPADLCQVLMMAARDGLVEEGFELAALETTRLPYGPGRTLVAPGQLAVGPAAFGHPLQVGLSETLASCSRAAVALLDGGLDAGTLERRYVREGLGELLEDAAAGARTLPWLRRAGPRAPEAFVKAKGRRTLGGTFGGGVLGLSGPTPIALLGAARWAGLKELVGSWLRTTVEPVPSVVPELEPDLYYVVDDDPDAREALTALLESTGAKVVSFADELALFCAVARRPPTAILLDVVLHWVDGLRLAEGLKQHPLTRNTRVLVMSGLNRPHVRQRALDAGAETFLPKPVDPDRLLRILTGRPPMMPGLEPAPHASDDARERAADRYAS
;
A
#
# COMPACT_ATOMS: atom_id res chain seq x y z
N MET A 1 51.38 -12.57 3.66
CA MET A 1 50.83 -12.47 5.03
C MET A 1 49.40 -11.94 4.92
N MET A 2 48.40 -12.82 4.69
CA MET A 2 46.99 -12.44 4.47
C MET A 2 46.16 -12.60 5.76
N LEU A 3 46.52 -11.87 6.81
CA LEU A 3 45.70 -11.72 8.02
C LEU A 3 44.87 -10.44 7.86
N GLY A 4 43.57 -10.54 7.61
CA GLY A 4 42.70 -9.36 7.66
C GLY A 4 41.43 -9.36 6.81
N ASN A 5 40.92 -10.51 6.35
CA ASN A 5 39.74 -10.53 5.49
C ASN A 5 38.52 -11.25 6.09
N LYS A 6 38.50 -11.48 7.41
CA LYS A 6 37.38 -12.11 8.13
C LYS A 6 37.02 -11.33 9.37
N LEU A 7 35.77 -11.47 9.83
CA LEU A 7 35.37 -10.94 11.13
C LEU A 7 36.07 -11.76 12.23
N ALA A 8 36.69 -11.04 13.15
CA ALA A 8 37.31 -11.56 14.37
C ALA A 8 36.69 -10.89 15.61
N THR A 9 37.00 -11.41 16.80
CA THR A 9 36.62 -10.77 18.06
C THR A 9 37.09 -9.31 18.10
N GLY A 10 36.20 -8.40 18.45
CA GLY A 10 36.41 -6.94 18.40
C GLY A 10 36.05 -6.29 17.06
N SER A 11 35.65 -7.07 16.04
CA SER A 11 35.22 -6.50 14.76
C SER A 11 33.95 -5.69 14.91
N ARG A 12 33.93 -4.54 14.24
CA ARG A 12 32.81 -3.60 14.24
C ARG A 12 31.96 -3.79 12.99
N VAL A 13 30.66 -3.97 13.14
CA VAL A 13 29.69 -4.10 12.04
C VAL A 13 28.62 -3.04 12.17
N ALA A 14 28.41 -2.25 11.12
CA ALA A 14 27.31 -1.30 11.05
C ALA A 14 26.13 -1.90 10.27
N VAL A 15 24.92 -1.66 10.77
CA VAL A 15 23.66 -1.99 10.11
C VAL A 15 22.91 -0.70 9.86
N VAL A 16 22.67 -0.37 8.58
CA VAL A 16 22.00 0.88 8.17
C VAL A 16 20.53 0.58 7.93
N GLY A 17 19.67 1.10 8.82
CA GLY A 17 18.24 0.81 8.86
C GLY A 17 17.88 0.08 10.15
N GLY A 18 16.95 0.63 10.94
CA GLY A 18 16.52 0.08 12.23
C GLY A 18 15.21 -0.70 12.19
N GLY A 19 14.64 -0.96 11.01
CA GLY A 19 13.42 -1.76 10.86
C GLY A 19 13.65 -3.25 11.12
N ILE A 20 12.67 -4.08 10.73
CA ILE A 20 12.70 -5.54 10.95
C ILE A 20 13.98 -6.19 10.37
N ALA A 21 14.39 -5.81 9.16
CA ALA A 21 15.61 -6.34 8.54
C ALA A 21 16.87 -5.95 9.34
N GLY A 22 16.93 -4.72 9.85
CA GLY A 22 18.07 -4.24 10.63
C GLY A 22 18.19 -4.90 12.00
N ALA A 23 17.08 -4.92 12.74
CA ALA A 23 17.03 -5.60 14.04
C ALA A 23 17.23 -7.12 13.91
N GLY A 24 16.64 -7.74 12.89
CA GLY A 24 16.81 -9.16 12.58
C GLY A 24 18.23 -9.53 12.19
N LEU A 25 18.91 -8.69 11.40
CA LEU A 25 20.32 -8.90 11.07
C LEU A 25 21.23 -8.73 12.30
N ALA A 26 20.99 -7.71 13.12
CA ALA A 26 21.76 -7.50 14.35
C ALA A 26 21.63 -8.69 15.31
N ALA A 27 20.40 -9.17 15.54
CA ALA A 27 20.14 -10.37 16.32
C ALA A 27 20.85 -11.59 15.71
N SER A 28 20.75 -11.77 14.40
CA SER A 28 21.38 -12.90 13.70
C SER A 28 22.90 -12.87 13.80
N LEU A 29 23.54 -11.72 13.63
CA LEU A 29 25.00 -11.55 13.73
C LEU A 29 25.51 -11.87 15.12
N LEU A 30 24.86 -11.36 16.15
CA LEU A 30 25.29 -11.56 17.54
C LEU A 30 25.04 -13.00 18.01
N PHE A 31 23.90 -13.58 17.67
CA PHE A 31 23.58 -14.97 18.00
C PHE A 31 24.57 -15.93 17.35
N ASN A 32 24.76 -15.81 16.03
CA ASN A 32 25.68 -16.68 15.28
C ASN A 32 27.15 -16.41 15.61
N GLY A 33 27.51 -15.15 15.91
CA GLY A 33 28.86 -14.76 16.32
C GLY A 33 29.24 -15.39 17.65
N ARG A 34 28.36 -15.32 18.66
CA ARG A 34 28.56 -15.97 19.97
C ARG A 34 28.71 -17.48 19.85
N ALA A 35 27.88 -18.13 19.03
CA ALA A 35 28.00 -19.57 18.76
C ALA A 35 29.37 -19.96 18.16
N ARG A 36 30.08 -19.01 17.53
CA ARG A 36 31.43 -19.16 16.98
C ARG A 36 32.54 -18.65 17.90
N GLY A 37 32.21 -18.21 19.12
CA GLY A 37 33.16 -17.59 20.05
C GLY A 37 33.63 -16.18 19.64
N LEU A 38 32.90 -15.50 18.76
CA LEU A 38 33.22 -14.16 18.29
C LEU A 38 32.39 -13.10 19.04
N ALA A 39 33.07 -12.15 19.69
CA ALA A 39 32.42 -10.97 20.25
C ALA A 39 32.50 -9.80 19.26
N LEU A 40 31.35 -9.37 18.73
CA LEU A 40 31.23 -8.30 17.72
C LEU A 40 30.65 -7.02 18.33
N ASP A 41 31.13 -5.86 17.86
CA ASP A 41 30.49 -4.55 18.13
C ASP A 41 29.51 -4.25 16.98
N VAL A 42 28.22 -4.53 17.20
CA VAL A 42 27.16 -4.31 16.20
C VAL A 42 26.42 -3.01 16.51
N ARG A 43 26.40 -2.09 15.55
CA ARG A 43 25.70 -0.81 15.65
C ARG A 43 24.63 -0.66 14.59
N VAL A 44 23.40 -0.44 15.02
CA VAL A 44 22.25 -0.29 14.15
C VAL A 44 21.87 1.18 14.08
N TYR A 45 21.98 1.76 12.89
CA TYR A 45 21.60 3.15 12.63
C TYR A 45 20.14 3.22 12.22
N SER A 46 19.33 3.95 12.98
CA SER A 46 17.92 4.23 12.69
C SER A 46 17.75 5.72 12.33
N GLY A 47 17.37 6.00 11.09
CA GLY A 47 16.81 7.29 10.70
C GLY A 47 15.29 7.16 10.72
N GLY A 48 14.64 7.61 11.79
CA GLY A 48 13.20 7.44 11.96
C GLY A 48 12.39 8.61 11.42
N ALA A 49 11.39 8.30 10.58
CA ALA A 49 10.10 8.98 10.58
C ALA A 49 9.07 7.92 11.00
N GLN A 50 8.13 8.27 11.88
CA GLN A 50 7.10 7.33 12.36
C GLN A 50 6.03 7.18 11.28
N GLU A 51 5.78 5.97 10.80
CA GLU A 51 4.72 5.70 9.82
C GLU A 51 3.36 5.90 10.48
N ARG A 52 2.54 6.81 9.93
CA ARG A 52 1.26 7.19 10.56
C ARG A 52 0.22 6.07 10.45
N THR A 53 0.32 5.26 9.42
CA THR A 53 -0.59 4.12 9.18
C THR A 53 -0.27 2.90 10.03
N ALA A 54 0.89 2.85 10.70
CA ALA A 54 1.29 1.81 11.64
C ALA A 54 0.94 0.38 11.16
N PRO A 55 1.50 -0.11 10.04
CA PRO A 55 1.04 -1.32 9.35
C PRO A 55 1.05 -2.60 10.22
N PRO A 56 0.08 -3.52 10.03
CA PRO A 56 0.04 -4.79 10.74
C PRO A 56 1.16 -5.73 10.24
N ALA A 57 1.49 -6.75 11.03
CA ALA A 57 2.42 -7.81 10.62
C ALA A 57 1.68 -9.13 10.45
N VAL A 58 1.98 -9.87 9.39
CA VAL A 58 1.50 -11.24 9.22
C VAL A 58 2.64 -12.22 9.54
N LEU A 59 2.45 -13.02 10.58
CA LEU A 59 3.41 -14.01 11.04
C LEU A 59 3.01 -15.42 10.58
N THR A 60 3.79 -15.95 9.64
CA THR A 60 3.70 -17.36 9.22
C THR A 60 4.38 -18.27 10.26
N PRO A 61 4.16 -19.60 10.23
CA PRO A 61 4.83 -20.53 11.13
C PRO A 61 6.36 -20.46 11.03
N GLU A 62 6.89 -20.30 9.82
CA GLU A 62 8.32 -20.13 9.55
C GLU A 62 8.86 -18.84 10.16
N CYS A 63 8.09 -17.75 10.09
CA CYS A 63 8.46 -16.49 10.72
C CYS A 63 8.59 -16.66 12.24
N ARG A 64 7.61 -17.32 12.87
CA ARG A 64 7.63 -17.57 14.31
C ARG A 64 8.79 -18.48 14.73
N SER A 65 9.06 -19.53 13.95
CA SER A 65 10.22 -20.41 14.16
C SER A 65 11.53 -19.63 14.11
N ARG A 66 11.69 -18.72 13.14
CA ARG A 66 12.89 -17.86 13.02
C ARG A 66 13.02 -16.87 14.17
N LEU A 67 11.94 -16.23 14.59
CA LEU A 67 11.94 -15.35 15.76
C LEU A 67 12.38 -16.11 17.02
N ALA A 68 11.80 -17.29 17.26
CA ALA A 68 12.19 -18.14 18.39
C ALA A 68 13.66 -18.57 18.32
N ALA A 69 14.16 -18.93 17.13
CA ALA A 69 15.56 -19.29 16.92
C ALA A 69 16.55 -18.14 17.20
N LEU A 70 16.10 -16.89 17.06
CA LEU A 70 16.87 -15.69 17.43
C LEU A 70 16.77 -15.34 18.92
N GLY A 71 16.11 -16.17 19.72
CA GLY A 71 15.90 -15.94 21.16
C GLY A 71 14.82 -14.90 21.45
N CYS A 72 13.96 -14.58 20.48
CA CYS A 72 12.85 -13.67 20.70
C CYS A 72 11.73 -14.34 21.49
N ARG A 73 11.23 -13.66 22.53
CA ARG A 73 10.01 -14.08 23.21
C ARG A 73 8.82 -13.55 22.43
N ILE A 74 8.05 -14.46 21.84
CA ILE A 74 6.83 -14.11 21.12
C ILE A 74 5.71 -13.91 22.15
N PRO A 75 5.09 -12.72 22.22
CA PRO A 75 3.99 -12.46 23.14
C PRO A 75 2.77 -13.36 22.85
N SER A 76 2.10 -13.82 23.89
CA SER A 76 0.96 -14.75 23.77
C SER A 76 -0.25 -14.11 23.08
N GLU A 77 -0.41 -12.80 23.24
CA GLU A 77 -1.49 -11.98 22.69
C GLU A 77 -1.44 -11.87 21.15
N TRP A 78 -0.29 -12.12 20.52
CA TRP A 78 -0.17 -12.12 19.06
C TRP A 78 -0.94 -13.26 18.38
N ARG A 79 -1.39 -14.26 19.17
CA ARG A 79 -2.28 -15.34 18.70
C ARG A 79 -3.75 -14.91 18.59
N ALA A 80 -4.12 -13.71 19.06
CA ALA A 80 -5.52 -13.31 19.18
C ALA A 80 -6.26 -13.21 17.84
N HIS A 81 -5.58 -12.81 16.76
CA HIS A 81 -6.19 -12.70 15.43
C HIS A 81 -5.49 -13.62 14.44
N GLU A 82 -6.21 -14.63 13.94
CA GLU A 82 -5.69 -15.62 13.02
C GLU A 82 -6.48 -15.62 11.70
N LEU A 83 -5.78 -15.52 10.57
CA LEU A 83 -6.41 -15.62 9.26
C LEU A 83 -6.62 -17.10 8.87
N ARG A 84 -7.84 -17.42 8.46
CA ARG A 84 -8.23 -18.71 7.86
C ARG A 84 -7.79 -18.89 6.41
N GLY A 85 -7.30 -17.82 5.79
CA GLY A 85 -6.89 -17.84 4.40
C GLY A 85 -6.92 -16.46 3.76
N ILE A 86 -6.74 -16.45 2.44
CA ILE A 86 -6.70 -15.24 1.64
C ILE A 86 -7.63 -15.39 0.45
N GLU A 87 -8.62 -14.52 0.35
CA GLU A 87 -9.58 -14.47 -0.74
C GLU A 87 -8.98 -13.67 -1.90
N ILE A 88 -8.90 -14.29 -3.07
CA ILE A 88 -8.44 -13.66 -4.31
C ILE A 88 -9.66 -13.23 -5.11
N ILE A 89 -9.71 -11.94 -5.45
CA ILE A 89 -10.86 -11.31 -6.11
C ILE A 89 -10.39 -10.73 -7.44
N ALA A 90 -11.10 -11.03 -8.53
CA ALA A 90 -10.88 -10.39 -9.83
C ALA A 90 -12.15 -10.47 -10.67
N GLU A 91 -12.57 -9.34 -11.26
CA GLU A 91 -13.71 -9.24 -12.21
C GLU A 91 -14.93 -10.11 -11.84
N GLY A 92 -15.46 -9.90 -10.63
CA GLY A 92 -16.66 -10.60 -10.14
C GLY A 92 -16.44 -12.05 -9.66
N ARG A 93 -15.25 -12.61 -9.84
CA ARG A 93 -14.88 -13.94 -9.30
C ARG A 93 -14.10 -13.82 -7.99
N ARG A 94 -14.34 -14.79 -7.11
CA ARG A 94 -13.73 -14.89 -5.78
C ARG A 94 -13.34 -16.34 -5.51
N ASP A 95 -12.09 -16.57 -5.14
CA ASP A 95 -11.60 -17.88 -4.70
C ASP A 95 -10.85 -17.76 -3.37
N LEU A 96 -11.16 -18.64 -2.42
CA LEU A 96 -10.51 -18.66 -1.11
C LEU A 96 -9.29 -19.59 -1.10
N LEU A 97 -8.12 -19.02 -0.85
CA LEU A 97 -6.91 -19.78 -0.53
C LEU A 97 -6.84 -20.03 0.97
N SER A 98 -7.34 -21.19 1.41
CA SER A 98 -7.28 -21.59 2.83
C SER A 98 -5.86 -21.63 3.40
N SER A 99 -5.66 -21.13 4.60
CA SER A 99 -4.45 -21.38 5.40
C SER A 99 -4.63 -22.67 6.22
N THR A 100 -3.52 -23.24 6.69
CA THR A 100 -3.59 -24.25 7.75
C THR A 100 -3.99 -23.58 9.06
N PRO A 101 -4.84 -24.19 9.90
CA PRO A 101 -5.12 -23.67 11.25
C PRO A 101 -3.84 -23.43 12.05
N GLY A 102 -3.78 -22.36 12.82
CA GLY A 102 -2.58 -21.82 13.47
C GLY A 102 -1.58 -21.18 12.50
N GLY A 103 -1.92 -21.04 11.22
CA GLY A 103 -0.98 -20.69 10.16
C GLY A 103 -0.58 -19.21 10.18
N LEU A 104 -1.55 -18.32 10.02
CA LEU A 104 -1.33 -16.90 9.75
C LEU A 104 -1.81 -16.05 10.94
N TRP A 105 -0.89 -15.52 11.73
CA TRP A 105 -1.25 -14.60 12.82
C TRP A 105 -1.13 -13.15 12.32
N VAL A 106 -2.14 -12.33 12.58
CA VAL A 106 -2.07 -10.88 12.35
C VAL A 106 -1.75 -10.22 13.68
N VAL A 107 -0.57 -9.63 13.74
CA VAL A 107 -0.18 -8.78 14.86
C VAL A 107 -0.60 -7.37 14.53
N ASP A 108 -1.42 -6.80 15.39
CA ASP A 108 -1.85 -5.41 15.28
C ASP A 108 -2.24 -4.87 16.65
N GLY A 109 -1.77 -3.69 17.00
CA GLY A 109 -2.12 -2.98 18.22
C GLY A 109 -2.92 -1.71 17.97
N TRP A 110 -3.16 -1.35 16.71
CA TRP A 110 -3.86 -0.13 16.36
C TRP A 110 -5.35 -0.20 16.75
N PRO A 111 -5.99 0.90 17.22
CA PRO A 111 -5.42 2.25 17.41
C PRO A 111 -4.76 2.49 18.77
N GLN A 112 -4.91 1.60 19.76
CA GLN A 112 -4.47 1.87 21.14
C GLN A 112 -2.97 1.61 21.38
N GLY A 113 -2.28 1.01 20.42
CA GLY A 113 -0.87 0.61 20.53
C GLY A 113 -0.15 0.63 19.19
N LEU A 114 1.07 0.10 19.21
CA LEU A 114 1.97 0.09 18.05
C LEU A 114 1.43 -0.79 16.93
N GLY A 115 1.73 -0.42 15.68
CA GLY A 115 1.46 -1.28 14.52
C GLY A 115 2.21 -2.60 14.62
N GLY A 116 1.71 -3.63 13.94
CA GLY A 116 2.30 -4.96 13.99
C GLY A 116 3.77 -5.03 13.57
N LEU A 117 4.14 -4.34 12.49
CA LEU A 117 5.55 -4.33 12.03
C LEU A 117 6.47 -3.70 13.08
N GLU A 118 5.99 -2.70 13.81
CA GLU A 118 6.74 -2.03 14.88
C GLU A 118 6.85 -2.93 16.12
N GLN A 119 5.79 -3.61 16.52
CA GLN A 119 5.84 -4.60 17.60
C GLN A 119 6.86 -5.71 17.31
N VAL A 120 6.89 -6.23 16.07
CA VAL A 120 7.86 -7.25 15.66
C VAL A 120 9.29 -6.70 15.65
N ARG A 121 9.48 -5.47 15.17
CA ARG A 121 10.77 -4.76 15.25
C ARG A 121 11.25 -4.67 16.70
N ASP A 122 10.38 -4.29 17.64
CA ASP A 122 10.76 -4.07 19.04
C ASP A 122 11.17 -5.36 19.73
N VAL A 123 10.48 -6.46 19.45
CA VAL A 123 10.88 -7.79 19.94
C VAL A 123 12.27 -8.18 19.43
N LEU A 124 12.55 -7.98 18.13
CA LEU A 124 13.86 -8.23 17.54
C LEU A 124 14.94 -7.31 18.11
N ALA A 125 14.63 -6.01 18.25
CA ALA A 125 15.57 -5.01 18.77
C ALA A 125 15.90 -5.27 20.24
N THR A 126 14.92 -5.69 21.04
CA THR A 126 15.11 -6.11 22.43
C THR A 126 16.03 -7.34 22.49
N ALA A 127 15.76 -8.37 21.68
CA ALA A 127 16.60 -9.56 21.62
C ALA A 127 18.04 -9.25 21.15
N ALA A 128 18.21 -8.36 20.17
CA ALA A 128 19.52 -7.92 19.70
C ALA A 128 20.27 -7.10 20.78
N SER A 129 19.57 -6.19 21.47
CA SER A 129 20.15 -5.33 22.52
C SER A 129 20.58 -6.15 23.74
N ALA A 130 19.78 -7.14 24.14
CA ALA A 130 20.17 -8.12 25.17
C ALA A 130 21.44 -8.90 24.80
N GLN A 131 21.75 -9.00 23.51
CA GLN A 131 22.97 -9.63 22.99
C GLN A 131 24.12 -8.63 22.75
N GLY A 132 23.94 -7.34 23.02
CA GLY A 132 24.97 -6.31 22.95
C GLY A 132 24.89 -5.39 21.72
N ALA A 133 23.83 -5.45 20.91
CA ALA A 133 23.62 -4.49 19.83
C ALA A 133 23.38 -3.07 20.38
N ARG A 134 23.89 -2.06 19.69
CA ARG A 134 23.63 -0.64 20.00
C ARG A 134 22.78 -0.01 18.91
N PHE A 135 21.60 0.50 19.26
CA PHE A 135 20.72 1.23 18.35
C PHE A 135 20.99 2.73 18.47
N LEU A 136 21.32 3.37 17.35
CA LEU A 136 21.72 4.77 17.26
C LEU A 136 20.68 5.53 16.42
N PRO A 137 19.98 6.53 16.97
CA PRO A 137 18.97 7.32 16.25
C PRO A 137 19.64 8.38 15.36
N ARG A 138 20.51 7.93 14.45
CA ARG A 138 21.24 8.79 13.52
C ARG A 138 21.00 8.33 12.10
N HIS A 139 20.65 9.29 11.24
CA HIS A 139 20.51 9.04 9.81
C HIS A 139 21.89 8.90 9.15
N VAL A 140 22.08 7.84 8.36
CA VAL A 140 23.31 7.60 7.60
C VAL A 140 23.19 8.28 6.24
N GLU A 141 24.14 9.14 5.92
CA GLU A 141 24.19 9.88 4.65
C GLU A 141 24.93 9.08 3.58
N ARG A 142 26.05 8.45 3.96
CA ARG A 142 26.94 7.76 3.01
C ARG A 142 27.84 6.76 3.72
N VAL A 143 28.27 5.74 2.96
CA VAL A 143 29.32 4.80 3.32
C VAL A 143 30.48 4.95 2.35
N GLU A 144 31.69 5.08 2.86
CA GLU A 144 32.91 5.28 2.08
C GLU A 144 33.93 4.21 2.42
N ARG A 145 34.62 3.69 1.41
CA ARG A 145 35.80 2.85 1.66
C ARG A 145 37.03 3.72 1.74
N GLN A 146 37.61 3.81 2.93
CA GLN A 146 38.85 4.54 3.20
C GLN A 146 39.82 3.60 3.92
N ALA A 147 40.81 3.10 3.17
CA ALA A 147 41.88 2.31 3.78
C ALA A 147 42.62 3.17 4.81
N PRO A 148 42.97 2.62 6.00
CA PRO A 148 43.82 3.31 6.96
C PRO A 148 45.13 3.73 6.29
N ALA A 149 45.60 4.95 6.54
CA ALA A 149 46.94 5.35 6.13
C ALA A 149 47.98 4.40 6.78
N PRO A 150 49.10 4.08 6.09
CA PRO A 150 50.12 3.19 6.64
C PRO A 150 50.66 3.67 7.99
N ASP A 151 50.72 5.00 8.19
CA ASP A 151 51.20 5.67 9.40
C ASP A 151 50.12 5.90 10.47
N ALA A 152 48.89 5.44 10.23
CA ALA A 152 47.79 5.65 11.18
C ALA A 152 48.00 4.87 12.49
N PRO A 153 47.52 5.39 13.63
CA PRO A 153 47.57 4.68 14.92
C PRO A 153 47.03 3.25 14.81
N ALA A 154 47.56 2.31 15.61
CA ALA A 154 47.11 0.92 15.58
C ALA A 154 45.60 0.78 15.83
N SER A 155 45.02 1.66 16.65
CA SER A 155 43.56 1.76 16.89
C SER A 155 42.76 2.09 15.63
N VAL A 156 43.33 2.85 14.69
CA VAL A 156 42.72 3.20 13.40
C VAL A 156 42.92 2.09 12.38
N ARG A 157 44.11 1.47 12.35
CA ARG A 157 44.39 0.33 11.46
C ARG A 157 43.52 -0.90 11.78
N GLY A 158 43.19 -1.10 13.06
CA GLY A 158 42.28 -2.16 13.52
C GLY A 158 40.78 -1.83 13.50
N ALA A 159 40.36 -0.66 13.03
CA ALA A 159 38.95 -0.24 13.08
C ALA A 159 38.12 -0.64 11.83
N GLY A 160 38.77 -1.19 10.80
CA GLY A 160 38.17 -1.53 9.52
C GLY A 160 38.24 -0.40 8.48
N ALA A 161 38.03 -0.76 7.21
CA ALA A 161 38.24 0.12 6.05
C ALA A 161 36.97 0.87 5.58
N LEU A 162 35.83 0.64 6.21
CA LEU A 162 34.55 1.27 5.83
C LEU A 162 34.22 2.39 6.81
N VAL A 163 33.95 3.58 6.31
CA VAL A 163 33.55 4.76 7.08
C VAL A 163 32.07 5.02 6.85
N VAL A 164 31.27 4.91 7.90
CA VAL A 164 29.85 5.29 7.88
C VAL A 164 29.74 6.73 8.34
N ARG A 165 29.20 7.60 7.48
CA ARG A 165 28.93 9.01 7.79
C ARG A 165 27.48 9.20 8.18
N ALA A 166 27.25 9.71 9.38
CA ALA A 166 25.93 9.98 9.92
C ALA A 166 25.92 11.31 10.67
N GLN A 167 25.10 12.26 10.21
CA GLN A 167 24.91 13.58 10.84
C GLN A 167 26.24 14.30 11.11
N GLY A 168 27.10 14.38 10.09
CA GLY A 168 28.41 15.03 10.19
C GLY A 168 29.50 14.25 10.95
N SER A 169 29.18 13.11 11.57
CA SER A 169 30.16 12.24 12.24
C SER A 169 30.52 11.03 11.39
N GLY A 170 31.80 10.62 11.40
CA GLY A 170 32.31 9.48 10.62
C GLY A 170 32.89 8.40 11.52
N GLU A 171 32.41 7.16 11.38
CA GLU A 171 32.86 6.03 12.19
C GLU A 171 33.34 4.85 11.33
N ARG A 172 34.38 4.16 11.78
CA ARG A 172 35.00 3.04 11.06
C ARG A 172 34.43 1.66 11.43
N PHE A 173 34.24 0.83 10.43
CA PHE A 173 33.69 -0.52 10.51
C PHE A 173 34.42 -1.50 9.60
N HIS A 174 34.36 -2.78 9.97
CA HIS A 174 34.89 -3.90 9.17
C HIS A 174 33.88 -4.33 8.11
N ALA A 175 32.59 -4.30 8.47
CA ALA A 175 31.50 -4.59 7.55
C ALA A 175 30.34 -3.61 7.75
N VAL A 176 29.60 -3.35 6.67
CA VAL A 176 28.40 -2.51 6.68
C VAL A 176 27.28 -3.20 5.90
N ALA A 177 26.13 -3.39 6.54
CA ALA A 177 24.95 -3.96 5.90
C ALA A 177 23.86 -2.90 5.71
N LEU A 178 23.29 -2.82 4.51
CA LEU A 178 22.12 -2.00 4.24
C LEU A 178 20.85 -2.82 4.46
N ALA A 179 20.06 -2.44 5.46
CA ALA A 179 18.84 -3.10 5.88
C ALA A 179 17.65 -2.10 5.96
N SER A 180 17.65 -1.10 5.08
CA SER A 180 16.58 -0.12 4.97
C SER A 180 15.36 -0.67 4.21
N GLY A 181 14.22 -0.01 4.34
CA GLY A 181 13.04 -0.25 3.51
C GLY A 181 13.29 0.00 2.01
N ALA A 182 12.30 -0.34 1.20
CA ALA A 182 12.39 -0.26 -0.26
C ALA A 182 12.59 1.19 -0.76
N GLY A 183 13.49 1.37 -1.73
CA GLY A 183 13.71 2.64 -2.44
C GLY A 183 15.15 3.16 -2.40
N PRO A 184 15.49 4.15 -3.25
CA PRO A 184 16.84 4.69 -3.36
C PRO A 184 17.12 5.67 -2.21
N ARG A 185 17.26 5.17 -0.97
CA ARG A 185 17.67 6.03 0.16
C ARG A 185 19.17 6.29 0.20
N MET A 186 19.98 5.46 -0.45
CA MET A 186 21.44 5.61 -0.47
C MET A 186 22.05 5.44 -1.87
N GLY A 187 21.58 4.47 -2.68
CA GLY A 187 22.11 4.29 -4.05
C GLY A 187 23.64 4.20 -4.08
N ASP A 188 24.30 4.98 -4.94
CA ASP A 188 25.76 5.04 -5.01
C ASP A 188 26.43 5.58 -3.73
N ALA A 189 25.68 6.22 -2.82
CA ALA A 189 26.18 6.60 -1.50
C ALA A 189 26.32 5.39 -0.55
N PHE A 190 25.81 4.20 -0.88
CA PHE A 190 26.19 2.98 -0.19
C PHE A 190 27.53 2.45 -0.70
N PHE A 191 27.61 2.15 -2.00
CA PHE A 191 28.87 1.94 -2.71
C PHE A 191 28.67 2.18 -4.21
N LYS A 192 29.76 2.50 -4.91
CA LYS A 192 29.72 2.78 -6.36
C LYS A 192 29.21 1.58 -7.15
N GLY A 193 28.15 1.77 -7.93
CA GLY A 193 27.54 0.71 -8.72
C GLY A 193 26.51 -0.11 -7.95
N PHE A 194 26.13 0.29 -6.74
CA PHE A 194 25.05 -0.35 -6.01
C PHE A 194 23.73 -0.26 -6.80
N ARG A 195 23.04 -1.39 -6.91
CA ARG A 195 21.76 -1.52 -7.63
C ARG A 195 20.79 -2.29 -6.73
N PRO A 196 20.04 -1.59 -5.85
CA PRO A 196 19.08 -2.21 -4.92
C PRO A 196 17.90 -2.83 -5.67
N ALA A 197 17.03 -3.50 -4.92
CA ALA A 197 15.74 -3.91 -5.44
C ALA A 197 14.97 -2.71 -6.04
N PRO A 198 14.43 -2.82 -7.27
CA PRO A 198 13.54 -1.80 -7.80
C PRO A 198 12.26 -1.71 -6.95
N THR A 199 11.53 -0.60 -7.09
CA THR A 199 10.34 -0.35 -6.28
C THR A 199 9.11 -0.04 -7.11
N LEU A 200 7.94 -0.41 -6.59
CA LEU A 200 6.63 -0.07 -7.12
C LEU A 200 5.97 0.99 -6.20
N PRO A 201 5.31 2.02 -6.76
CA PRO A 201 4.46 2.92 -5.97
C PRO A 201 3.35 2.15 -5.25
N ALA A 202 3.03 2.61 -4.03
CA ALA A 202 1.95 2.08 -3.23
C ALA A 202 1.33 3.17 -2.35
N VAL A 203 0.10 2.94 -1.91
CA VAL A 203 -0.60 3.79 -0.95
C VAL A 203 -1.22 2.88 0.10
N GLN A 204 -1.02 3.24 1.37
CA GLN A 204 -1.52 2.51 2.52
C GLN A 204 -2.52 3.34 3.30
N ALA A 205 -3.50 2.69 3.91
CA ALA A 205 -4.54 3.33 4.70
C ALA A 205 -4.97 2.49 5.90
N ARG A 206 -5.49 3.16 6.93
CA ARG A 206 -6.16 2.57 8.09
C ARG A 206 -7.63 2.93 8.10
N LEU A 207 -8.47 1.92 8.14
CA LEU A 207 -9.92 2.06 8.17
C LEU A 207 -10.43 1.65 9.55
N ARG A 208 -11.16 2.53 10.21
CA ARG A 208 -11.84 2.24 11.48
C ARG A 208 -13.28 1.81 11.21
N HIS A 209 -13.72 0.82 11.97
CA HIS A 209 -15.10 0.35 11.96
C HIS A 209 -16.03 1.33 12.68
N ALA A 210 -17.17 1.64 12.05
CA ALA A 210 -18.21 2.44 12.69
C ALA A 210 -18.94 1.66 13.80
N SER A 211 -18.99 0.32 13.70
CA SER A 211 -19.65 -0.54 14.68
C SER A 211 -18.73 -1.67 15.18
N PRO A 212 -18.36 -1.70 16.47
CA PRO A 212 -17.47 -2.72 17.03
C PRO A 212 -18.10 -4.13 17.15
N ARG A 213 -19.35 -4.31 16.69
CA ARG A 213 -20.14 -5.55 16.90
C ARG A 213 -20.06 -6.57 15.77
N ARG A 214 -19.44 -6.22 14.63
CA ARG A 214 -19.37 -7.13 13.47
C ARG A 214 -17.95 -7.66 13.32
N GLU A 215 -17.73 -8.90 13.74
CA GLU A 215 -16.49 -9.61 13.41
C GLU A 215 -16.40 -9.76 11.89
N LEU A 216 -15.41 -9.08 11.27
CA LEU A 216 -15.05 -9.38 9.90
C LEU A 216 -14.63 -10.85 9.83
N ALA A 217 -15.00 -11.52 8.72
CA ALA A 217 -14.48 -12.84 8.45
C ALA A 217 -12.93 -12.79 8.53
N PRO A 218 -12.29 -13.71 9.26
CA PRO A 218 -10.84 -13.72 9.47
C PRO A 218 -10.12 -14.17 8.19
N VAL A 219 -10.28 -13.41 7.12
CA VAL A 219 -9.81 -13.71 5.77
C VAL A 219 -9.26 -12.41 5.22
N ALA A 220 -7.97 -12.40 4.89
CA ALA A 220 -7.41 -11.28 4.15
C ALA A 220 -7.89 -11.33 2.70
N ARG A 221 -7.96 -10.18 2.03
CA ARG A 221 -8.40 -10.11 0.63
C ARG A 221 -7.30 -9.52 -0.23
N LEU A 222 -7.13 -10.10 -1.41
CA LEU A 222 -6.33 -9.54 -2.48
C LEU A 222 -7.23 -9.33 -3.69
N TRP A 223 -7.55 -8.07 -3.97
CA TRP A 223 -8.28 -7.68 -5.17
C TRP A 223 -7.31 -7.35 -6.28
N ILE A 224 -7.29 -8.17 -7.32
CA ILE A 224 -6.43 -8.03 -8.49
C ILE A 224 -7.06 -7.05 -9.48
N SER A 225 -6.24 -6.09 -9.93
CA SER A 225 -6.57 -5.13 -10.99
C SER A 225 -7.93 -4.42 -10.85
N PRO A 226 -8.31 -3.89 -9.66
CA PRO A 226 -9.61 -3.23 -9.49
C PRO A 226 -9.76 -1.95 -10.33
N LEU A 227 -8.65 -1.26 -10.62
CA LEU A 227 -8.58 -0.10 -11.51
C LEU A 227 -7.38 -0.22 -12.45
N PRO A 228 -7.36 0.47 -13.60
CA PRO A 228 -6.21 0.43 -14.53
C PRO A 228 -4.87 0.86 -13.90
N THR A 229 -4.92 1.74 -12.90
CA THR A 229 -3.78 2.28 -12.15
C THR A 229 -3.35 1.42 -10.97
N VAL A 230 -4.20 0.48 -10.53
CA VAL A 230 -4.03 -0.33 -9.32
C VAL A 230 -3.89 -1.80 -9.71
N ASP A 231 -2.68 -2.35 -9.59
CA ASP A 231 -2.42 -3.77 -9.87
C ASP A 231 -3.02 -4.69 -8.83
N GLY A 232 -3.06 -4.24 -7.58
CA GLY A 232 -3.75 -4.96 -6.52
C GLY A 232 -4.04 -4.10 -5.31
N LEU A 233 -5.10 -4.48 -4.60
CA LEU A 233 -5.46 -3.97 -3.28
C LEU A 233 -5.44 -5.13 -2.28
N PHE A 234 -4.62 -4.99 -1.24
CA PHE A 234 -4.70 -5.82 -0.05
C PHE A 234 -5.64 -5.20 0.98
N LEU A 235 -6.50 -6.03 1.56
CA LEU A 235 -7.28 -5.72 2.76
C LEU A 235 -6.93 -6.75 3.82
N LEU A 236 -6.26 -6.30 4.88
CA LEU A 236 -5.91 -7.13 6.02
C LEU A 236 -6.82 -6.75 7.20
N PRO A 237 -7.71 -7.66 7.65
CA PRO A 237 -8.47 -7.44 8.86
C PRO A 237 -7.54 -7.51 10.07
N GLY A 238 -7.64 -6.52 10.95
CA GLY A 238 -7.14 -6.56 12.32
C GLY A 238 -8.29 -6.75 13.30
N ALA A 239 -7.98 -6.65 14.60
CA ALA A 239 -9.00 -6.82 15.64
C ALA A 239 -10.07 -5.71 15.66
N SER A 240 -9.68 -4.47 15.31
CA SER A 240 -10.53 -3.27 15.40
C SER A 240 -10.37 -2.32 14.21
N SER A 241 -9.68 -2.76 13.15
CA SER A 241 -9.45 -1.98 11.95
C SER A 241 -9.21 -2.86 10.73
N VAL A 242 -9.29 -2.25 9.54
CA VAL A 242 -8.80 -2.85 8.31
C VAL A 242 -7.61 -2.05 7.82
N TYR A 243 -6.51 -2.74 7.55
CA TYR A 243 -5.38 -2.16 6.86
C TYR A 243 -5.54 -2.38 5.35
N ALA A 244 -5.46 -1.29 4.59
CA ALA A 244 -5.56 -1.30 3.15
C ALA A 244 -4.22 -0.93 2.51
N LEU A 245 -3.79 -1.67 1.48
CA LEU A 245 -2.56 -1.39 0.73
C LEU A 245 -2.83 -1.58 -0.76
N ALA A 246 -2.93 -0.47 -1.49
CA ALA A 246 -3.00 -0.48 -2.94
C ALA A 246 -1.59 -0.30 -3.54
N PHE A 247 -1.29 -1.04 -4.60
CA PHE A 247 -0.01 -0.95 -5.30
C PHE A 247 -0.21 -1.01 -6.81
N GLY A 248 0.65 -0.31 -7.54
CA GLY A 248 0.54 -0.21 -9.00
C GLY A 248 1.56 0.77 -9.57
N PRO A 249 1.75 0.79 -10.90
CA PRO A 249 2.77 1.62 -11.55
C PRO A 249 2.54 3.12 -11.38
N ALA A 250 1.29 3.53 -11.12
CA ALA A 250 0.87 4.93 -11.02
C ALA A 250 -0.18 5.15 -9.93
N VAL A 251 -0.25 4.27 -8.92
CA VAL A 251 -1.27 4.38 -7.87
C VAL A 251 -1.10 5.67 -7.07
N THR A 252 -2.22 6.34 -6.84
CA THR A 252 -2.32 7.58 -6.07
C THR A 252 -3.27 7.42 -4.87
N PRO A 253 -3.25 8.34 -3.90
CA PRO A 253 -4.25 8.38 -2.83
C PRO A 253 -5.70 8.34 -3.31
N ALA A 254 -6.00 9.06 -4.40
CA ALA A 254 -7.34 9.10 -4.99
C ALA A 254 -7.74 7.72 -5.54
N ASP A 255 -6.82 7.00 -6.20
CA ASP A 255 -7.08 5.63 -6.67
C ASP A 255 -7.38 4.69 -5.49
N LEU A 256 -6.61 4.78 -4.39
CA LEU A 256 -6.87 3.95 -3.21
C LEU A 256 -8.27 4.26 -2.64
N CYS A 257 -8.62 5.53 -2.48
CA CYS A 257 -9.94 5.91 -2.02
C CYS A 257 -11.02 5.32 -2.94
N GLN A 258 -10.91 5.53 -4.25
CA GLN A 258 -11.86 4.98 -5.23
C GLN A 258 -12.01 3.46 -5.14
N VAL A 259 -10.91 2.71 -5.02
CA VAL A 259 -10.99 1.24 -4.86
C VAL A 259 -11.63 0.86 -3.53
N LEU A 260 -11.33 1.56 -2.44
CA LEU A 260 -11.98 1.31 -1.14
C LEU A 260 -13.50 1.53 -1.21
N MET A 261 -13.94 2.48 -2.02
CA MET A 261 -15.35 2.71 -2.28
C MET A 261 -16.01 1.57 -3.05
N MET A 262 -15.35 1.10 -4.10
CA MET A 262 -15.78 -0.10 -4.81
C MET A 262 -15.79 -1.31 -3.88
N ALA A 263 -14.83 -1.40 -2.96
CA ALA A 263 -14.70 -2.50 -2.01
C ALA A 263 -15.85 -2.49 -0.99
N ALA A 264 -16.24 -1.33 -0.46
CA ALA A 264 -17.40 -1.18 0.42
C ALA A 264 -18.71 -1.49 -0.30
N ARG A 265 -18.88 -1.04 -1.56
CA ARG A 265 -20.03 -1.39 -2.39
C ARG A 265 -20.15 -2.91 -2.60
N ASP A 266 -19.02 -3.58 -2.85
CA ASP A 266 -18.97 -5.01 -3.14
C ASP A 266 -18.94 -5.89 -1.86
N GLY A 267 -19.11 -5.27 -0.69
CA GLY A 267 -19.15 -5.93 0.62
C GLY A 267 -17.79 -6.46 1.12
N LEU A 268 -16.69 -5.95 0.58
CA LEU A 268 -15.32 -6.31 0.95
C LEU A 268 -14.77 -5.49 2.12
N VAL A 269 -15.35 -4.32 2.37
CA VAL A 269 -15.11 -3.46 3.54
C VAL A 269 -16.47 -3.09 4.11
N GLU A 270 -16.55 -2.81 5.41
CA GLU A 270 -17.79 -2.36 6.06
C GLU A 270 -18.23 -1.01 5.47
N GLU A 271 -19.54 -0.80 5.34
CA GLU A 271 -20.09 0.49 4.94
C GLU A 271 -19.94 1.51 6.08
N GLY A 272 -19.64 2.78 5.73
CA GLY A 272 -19.47 3.84 6.72
C GLY A 272 -18.18 3.75 7.52
N PHE A 273 -17.15 3.06 7.00
CA PHE A 273 -15.81 3.09 7.57
C PHE A 273 -15.25 4.51 7.63
N GLU A 274 -14.44 4.80 8.66
CA GLU A 274 -13.72 6.07 8.80
C GLU A 274 -12.27 5.88 8.34
N LEU A 275 -11.77 6.73 7.45
CA LEU A 275 -10.36 6.74 7.06
C LEU A 275 -9.52 7.46 8.11
N ALA A 276 -8.87 6.68 8.97
CA ALA A 276 -8.13 7.22 10.11
C ALA A 276 -6.70 7.65 9.77
N ALA A 277 -6.08 7.05 8.75
CA ALA A 277 -4.77 7.44 8.26
C ALA A 277 -4.59 7.01 6.81
N LEU A 278 -3.86 7.81 6.04
CA LEU A 278 -3.49 7.53 4.65
C LEU A 278 -2.07 8.02 4.37
N GLU A 279 -1.25 7.21 3.70
CA GLU A 279 0.14 7.53 3.41
C GLU A 279 0.62 6.89 2.11
N THR A 280 1.42 7.62 1.33
CA THR A 280 2.10 7.06 0.15
C THR A 280 3.37 6.33 0.56
N THR A 281 3.62 5.16 0.00
CA THR A 281 4.80 4.35 0.28
C THR A 281 5.36 3.70 -1.00
N ARG A 282 6.40 2.89 -0.84
CA ARG A 282 6.98 2.10 -1.93
C ARG A 282 7.22 0.68 -1.49
N LEU A 283 6.92 -0.26 -2.38
CA LEU A 283 7.13 -1.69 -2.16
C LEU A 283 8.29 -2.18 -3.03
N PRO A 284 9.07 -3.18 -2.59
CA PRO A 284 10.06 -3.83 -3.46
C PRO A 284 9.35 -4.55 -4.62
N TYR A 285 9.96 -4.58 -5.80
CA TYR A 285 9.38 -5.11 -7.05
C TYR A 285 10.40 -5.93 -7.87
N GLY A 286 10.94 -6.97 -7.26
CA GLY A 286 11.90 -7.88 -7.87
C GLY A 286 13.26 -7.87 -7.16
N PRO A 287 14.26 -8.54 -7.75
CA PRO A 287 15.60 -8.63 -7.18
C PRO A 287 16.42 -7.38 -7.48
N GLY A 288 17.31 -7.01 -6.56
CA GLY A 288 18.42 -6.10 -6.85
C GLY A 288 19.48 -6.78 -7.71
N ARG A 289 20.32 -5.98 -8.38
CA ARG A 289 21.29 -6.47 -9.38
C ARG A 289 22.72 -6.49 -8.85
N THR A 290 23.06 -5.57 -7.96
CA THR A 290 24.41 -5.46 -7.39
C THR A 290 24.25 -5.20 -5.92
N LEU A 291 24.42 -6.26 -5.13
CA LEU A 291 24.02 -6.30 -3.72
C LEU A 291 25.20 -6.29 -2.75
N VAL A 292 26.42 -6.54 -3.25
CA VAL A 292 27.62 -6.67 -2.41
C VAL A 292 28.80 -5.89 -2.97
N ALA A 293 29.67 -5.47 -2.07
CA ALA A 293 31.01 -4.95 -2.34
C ALA A 293 31.93 -5.40 -1.19
N PRO A 294 33.25 -5.13 -1.19
CA PRO A 294 34.13 -5.58 -0.12
C PRO A 294 33.67 -5.08 1.26
N GLY A 295 33.28 -6.00 2.14
CA GLY A 295 32.72 -5.75 3.47
C GLY A 295 31.32 -5.12 3.47
N GLN A 296 30.65 -5.00 2.32
CA GLN A 296 29.35 -4.34 2.20
C GLN A 296 28.32 -5.28 1.59
N LEU A 297 27.09 -5.32 2.13
CA LEU A 297 25.99 -6.10 1.56
C LEU A 297 24.62 -5.45 1.82
N ALA A 298 23.62 -5.76 1.00
CA ALA A 298 22.23 -5.36 1.21
C ALA A 298 21.35 -6.55 1.64
N VAL A 299 20.38 -6.32 2.53
CA VAL A 299 19.55 -7.37 3.16
C VAL A 299 18.07 -7.01 3.12
N GLY A 300 17.21 -8.02 3.05
CA GLY A 300 15.76 -7.84 3.12
C GLY A 300 15.21 -6.97 1.97
N PRO A 301 14.29 -6.03 2.24
CA PRO A 301 13.69 -5.18 1.21
C PRO A 301 14.67 -4.34 0.38
N ALA A 302 15.88 -4.08 0.89
CA ALA A 302 16.93 -3.41 0.12
C ALA A 302 17.53 -4.30 -0.98
N ALA A 303 17.44 -5.62 -0.81
CA ALA A 303 18.01 -6.62 -1.71
C ALA A 303 16.99 -7.24 -2.66
N PHE A 304 15.77 -7.51 -2.18
CA PHE A 304 14.72 -8.14 -2.98
C PHE A 304 13.33 -7.95 -2.35
N GLY A 305 12.28 -8.33 -3.08
CA GLY A 305 10.92 -8.49 -2.57
C GLY A 305 9.89 -8.30 -3.68
N HIS A 306 8.62 -8.50 -3.40
CA HIS A 306 7.55 -8.21 -4.34
C HIS A 306 6.25 -7.82 -3.62
N PRO A 307 5.30 -7.10 -4.25
CA PRO A 307 4.08 -6.65 -3.57
C PRO A 307 3.19 -7.77 -3.03
N LEU A 308 3.20 -8.95 -3.66
CA LEU A 308 2.44 -10.12 -3.19
C LEU A 308 3.05 -10.84 -1.97
N GLN A 309 4.11 -10.29 -1.38
CA GLN A 309 4.80 -10.84 -0.22
C GLN A 309 4.27 -10.13 1.04
N VAL A 310 3.45 -10.84 1.83
CA VAL A 310 2.78 -10.28 3.03
C VAL A 310 3.49 -10.70 4.32
N GLY A 311 4.28 -11.79 4.27
CA GLY A 311 5.03 -12.32 5.41
C GLY A 311 6.41 -11.69 5.59
N LEU A 312 7.01 -11.96 6.75
CA LEU A 312 8.36 -11.47 7.13
C LEU A 312 9.45 -12.55 7.01
N SER A 313 9.07 -13.78 6.67
CA SER A 313 9.93 -14.97 6.69
C SER A 313 11.17 -14.85 5.81
N GLU A 314 11.03 -14.31 4.59
CA GLU A 314 12.12 -14.16 3.64
C GLU A 314 13.08 -13.05 4.09
N THR A 315 12.54 -11.98 4.68
CA THR A 315 13.36 -10.90 5.26
C THR A 315 14.24 -11.45 6.38
N LEU A 316 13.66 -12.23 7.31
CA LEU A 316 14.42 -12.88 8.38
C LEU A 316 15.40 -13.93 7.85
N ALA A 317 15.03 -14.70 6.83
CA ALA A 317 15.92 -15.65 6.17
C ALA A 317 17.14 -14.93 5.55
N SER A 318 16.92 -13.82 4.84
CA SER A 318 17.98 -12.98 4.29
C SER A 318 18.93 -12.48 5.38
N CYS A 319 18.41 -12.08 6.54
CA CYS A 319 19.20 -11.65 7.70
C CYS A 319 20.12 -12.76 8.22
N SER A 320 19.57 -13.96 8.43
CA SER A 320 20.36 -15.10 8.90
C SER A 320 21.45 -15.51 7.90
N ARG A 321 21.12 -15.52 6.59
CA ARG A 321 22.07 -15.87 5.53
C ARG A 321 23.17 -14.81 5.37
N ALA A 322 22.84 -13.52 5.51
CA ALA A 322 23.81 -12.44 5.52
C ALA A 322 24.77 -12.54 6.72
N ALA A 323 24.24 -12.84 7.92
CA ALA A 323 25.04 -13.03 9.12
C ALA A 323 26.05 -14.18 8.95
N VAL A 324 25.58 -15.34 8.47
CA VAL A 324 26.45 -16.49 8.20
C VAL A 324 27.52 -16.16 7.16
N ALA A 325 27.15 -15.48 6.06
CA ALA A 325 28.10 -15.10 5.02
C ALA A 325 29.20 -14.16 5.54
N LEU A 326 28.86 -13.21 6.41
CA LEU A 326 29.83 -12.28 7.03
C LEU A 326 30.74 -12.98 8.05
N LEU A 327 30.21 -13.93 8.81
CA LEU A 327 30.94 -14.63 9.87
C LEU A 327 31.86 -15.72 9.34
N ASP A 328 31.34 -16.60 8.46
CA ASP A 328 32.08 -17.76 7.96
C ASP A 328 32.89 -17.45 6.71
N GLY A 329 32.45 -16.44 5.96
CA GLY A 329 33.06 -15.99 4.71
C GLY A 329 34.26 -15.08 4.91
N GLY A 330 34.77 -14.60 3.79
CA GLY A 330 35.67 -13.46 3.73
C GLY A 330 34.87 -12.19 3.42
N LEU A 331 35.43 -11.04 3.78
CA LEU A 331 34.92 -9.72 3.47
C LEU A 331 35.28 -9.28 2.04
N ASP A 332 35.93 -10.12 1.23
CA ASP A 332 36.11 -9.83 -0.19
C ASP A 332 34.79 -9.95 -0.96
N ALA A 333 34.66 -9.12 -2.00
CA ALA A 333 33.45 -9.08 -2.82
C ALA A 333 33.15 -10.42 -3.49
N GLY A 334 34.16 -11.16 -3.96
CA GLY A 334 33.95 -12.43 -4.66
C GLY A 334 33.37 -13.53 -3.77
N THR A 335 33.81 -13.60 -2.51
CA THR A 335 33.30 -14.54 -1.51
C THR A 335 31.90 -14.16 -1.06
N LEU A 336 31.63 -12.87 -0.83
CA LEU A 336 30.28 -12.41 -0.52
C LEU A 336 29.32 -12.67 -1.68
N GLU A 337 29.72 -12.40 -2.92
CA GLU A 337 28.92 -12.69 -4.12
C GLU A 337 28.58 -14.18 -4.22
N ARG A 338 29.58 -15.06 -4.03
CA ARG A 338 29.36 -16.51 -4.09
C ARG A 338 28.48 -17.01 -2.94
N ARG A 339 28.85 -16.72 -1.69
CA ARG A 339 28.19 -17.30 -0.50
C ARG A 339 26.87 -16.62 -0.15
N TYR A 340 26.80 -15.30 -0.24
CA TYR A 340 25.59 -14.57 0.11
C TYR A 340 24.63 -14.46 -1.06
N VAL A 341 25.08 -13.99 -2.22
CA VAL A 341 24.15 -13.71 -3.34
C VAL A 341 23.75 -15.00 -4.05
N ARG A 342 24.72 -15.80 -4.53
CA ARG A 342 24.42 -17.01 -5.32
C ARG A 342 23.89 -18.17 -4.48
N GLU A 343 24.65 -18.57 -3.46
CA GLU A 343 24.27 -19.70 -2.60
C GLU A 343 23.20 -19.31 -1.57
N GLY A 344 23.33 -18.12 -0.98
CA GLY A 344 22.44 -17.64 0.06
C GLY A 344 21.12 -17.08 -0.47
N LEU A 345 21.13 -16.17 -1.44
CA LEU A 345 19.93 -15.47 -1.88
C LEU A 345 19.33 -16.01 -3.18
N GLY A 346 19.99 -16.95 -3.89
CA GLY A 346 19.59 -17.42 -5.22
C GLY A 346 18.09 -17.71 -5.33
N GLU A 347 17.55 -18.59 -4.49
CA GLU A 347 16.12 -18.94 -4.47
C GLU A 347 15.22 -17.72 -4.19
N LEU A 348 15.60 -16.83 -3.26
CA LEU A 348 14.81 -15.66 -2.90
C LEU A 348 14.80 -14.59 -4.00
N LEU A 349 15.91 -14.45 -4.73
CA LEU A 349 16.02 -13.54 -5.86
C LEU A 349 15.23 -14.04 -7.06
N GLU A 350 15.26 -15.36 -7.31
CA GLU A 350 14.42 -15.99 -8.33
C GLU A 350 12.94 -15.85 -8.01
N ASP A 351 12.57 -16.05 -6.74
CA ASP A 351 11.21 -15.87 -6.25
C ASP A 351 10.72 -14.43 -6.42
N ALA A 352 11.54 -13.44 -6.00
CA ALA A 352 11.25 -12.03 -6.22
C ALA A 352 11.10 -11.69 -7.72
N ALA A 353 11.96 -12.23 -8.57
CA ALA A 353 11.88 -12.04 -10.02
C ALA A 353 10.62 -12.67 -10.63
N ALA A 354 10.19 -13.82 -10.10
CA ALA A 354 8.95 -14.46 -10.50
C ALA A 354 7.73 -13.65 -10.02
N GLY A 355 7.74 -13.14 -8.79
CA GLY A 355 6.69 -12.29 -8.24
C GLY A 355 6.49 -11.01 -9.07
N ALA A 356 7.58 -10.32 -9.40
CA ALA A 356 7.54 -9.13 -10.24
C ALA A 356 6.95 -9.41 -11.64
N ARG A 357 7.34 -10.53 -12.26
CA ARG A 357 6.81 -10.95 -13.58
C ARG A 357 5.36 -11.41 -13.54
N THR A 358 4.88 -11.89 -12.39
CA THR A 358 3.49 -12.35 -12.22
C THR A 358 2.50 -11.18 -12.25
N LEU A 359 2.88 -10.00 -11.77
CA LEU A 359 1.97 -8.85 -11.66
C LEU A 359 1.41 -8.35 -13.01
N PRO A 360 2.23 -8.09 -14.05
CA PRO A 360 1.71 -7.74 -15.37
C PRO A 360 0.86 -8.84 -16.03
N TRP A 361 1.06 -10.09 -15.63
CA TRP A 361 0.21 -11.19 -16.09
C TRP A 361 -1.13 -11.19 -15.36
N LEU A 362 -1.14 -11.02 -14.03
CA LEU A 362 -2.38 -10.93 -13.24
C LEU A 362 -3.29 -9.81 -13.74
N ARG A 363 -2.71 -8.66 -14.09
CA ARG A 363 -3.44 -7.54 -14.72
C ARG A 363 -4.18 -7.96 -16.00
N ARG A 364 -3.57 -8.82 -16.83
CA ARG A 364 -4.15 -9.30 -18.09
C ARG A 364 -5.08 -10.50 -17.91
N ALA A 365 -4.92 -11.26 -16.83
CA ALA A 365 -5.65 -12.50 -16.60
C ALA A 365 -7.13 -12.26 -16.24
N GLY A 366 -7.47 -11.08 -15.71
CA GLY A 366 -8.84 -10.71 -15.34
C GLY A 366 -9.54 -11.80 -14.50
N PRO A 367 -10.68 -12.36 -14.95
CA PRO A 367 -11.46 -13.35 -14.19
C PRO A 367 -10.75 -14.71 -14.05
N ARG A 368 -9.62 -14.92 -14.73
CA ARG A 368 -8.83 -16.16 -14.62
C ARG A 368 -7.79 -16.11 -13.50
N ALA A 369 -7.53 -14.93 -12.93
CA ALA A 369 -6.53 -14.79 -11.87
C ALA A 369 -6.87 -15.65 -10.64
N PRO A 370 -8.08 -15.63 -10.05
CA PRO A 370 -8.43 -16.44 -8.88
C PRO A 370 -8.19 -17.95 -9.10
N GLU A 371 -8.66 -18.49 -10.24
CA GLU A 371 -8.45 -19.90 -10.61
C GLU A 371 -6.96 -20.27 -10.71
N ALA A 372 -6.11 -19.36 -11.18
CA ALA A 372 -4.69 -19.61 -11.32
C ALA A 372 -4.00 -19.73 -9.96
N PHE A 373 -4.42 -18.95 -8.96
CA PHE A 373 -3.96 -19.11 -7.59
C PHE A 373 -4.37 -20.47 -7.01
N VAL A 374 -5.61 -20.91 -7.22
CA VAL A 374 -6.09 -22.22 -6.76
C VAL A 374 -5.32 -23.36 -7.45
N LYS A 375 -5.14 -23.30 -8.77
CA LYS A 375 -4.36 -24.29 -9.53
C LYS A 375 -2.91 -24.34 -9.09
N ALA A 376 -2.30 -23.18 -8.85
CA ALA A 376 -0.93 -23.10 -8.39
C ALA A 376 -0.76 -23.64 -6.95
N LYS A 377 -1.77 -23.50 -6.09
CA LYS A 377 -1.78 -24.08 -4.74
C LYS A 377 -1.85 -25.61 -4.78
N GLY A 378 -2.59 -26.18 -5.73
CA GLY A 378 -2.70 -27.63 -5.92
C GLY A 378 -1.45 -28.28 -6.54
N ARG A 379 -0.59 -27.51 -7.20
CA ARG A 379 0.70 -27.99 -7.74
C ARG A 379 1.71 -28.08 -6.59
N ARG A 380 1.82 -29.24 -5.95
CA ARG A 380 2.95 -29.53 -5.04
C ARG A 380 4.25 -29.29 -5.82
N THR A 381 5.00 -28.25 -5.46
CA THR A 381 6.38 -28.09 -5.89
C THR A 381 7.21 -29.19 -5.24
N LEU A 382 7.59 -30.19 -6.03
CA LEU A 382 8.66 -31.12 -5.70
C LEU A 382 9.96 -30.31 -5.56
N GLY A 383 10.51 -30.21 -4.35
CA GLY A 383 11.94 -29.93 -4.15
C GLY A 383 12.39 -28.48 -3.93
N GLY A 384 11.69 -27.68 -3.13
CA GLY A 384 12.25 -26.44 -2.56
C GLY A 384 12.37 -26.55 -1.04
N THR A 385 13.58 -26.44 -0.50
CA THR A 385 13.86 -26.57 0.95
C THR A 385 13.21 -25.47 1.80
N PHE A 386 12.69 -24.41 1.17
CA PHE A 386 11.99 -23.31 1.81
C PHE A 386 10.79 -22.87 0.95
N GLY A 387 9.59 -23.33 1.29
CA GLY A 387 8.35 -22.93 0.63
C GLY A 387 7.93 -21.51 1.03
N GLY A 388 8.56 -20.49 0.43
CA GLY A 388 8.02 -19.14 0.42
C GLY A 388 6.83 -19.11 -0.54
N GLY A 389 5.62 -19.37 -0.04
CA GLY A 389 4.43 -19.13 -0.86
C GLY A 389 4.08 -17.64 -0.87
N VAL A 390 3.36 -17.25 -1.91
CA VAL A 390 2.79 -15.92 -2.06
C VAL A 390 1.77 -15.71 -0.95
N LEU A 391 1.66 -14.46 -0.48
CA LEU A 391 0.67 -14.06 0.53
C LEU A 391 0.91 -14.71 1.92
N GLY A 392 2.11 -15.27 2.17
CA GLY A 392 2.44 -15.91 3.45
C GLY A 392 1.86 -17.32 3.62
N LEU A 393 1.24 -17.89 2.59
CA LEU A 393 0.76 -19.27 2.59
C LEU A 393 1.91 -20.23 2.24
N SER A 394 1.81 -21.53 2.58
CA SER A 394 2.79 -22.55 2.11
C SER A 394 2.74 -22.81 0.59
N GLY A 395 1.78 -22.17 -0.10
CA GLY A 395 1.57 -22.16 -1.54
C GLY A 395 0.31 -21.33 -1.87
N PRO A 396 0.16 -20.78 -3.08
CA PRO A 396 1.00 -20.99 -4.28
C PRO A 396 2.32 -20.21 -4.23
N THR A 397 3.35 -20.64 -4.95
CA THR A 397 4.58 -19.86 -5.15
C THR A 397 4.46 -18.96 -6.40
N PRO A 398 5.19 -17.83 -6.50
CA PRO A 398 5.26 -17.02 -7.72
C PRO A 398 5.62 -17.83 -8.97
N ILE A 399 6.54 -18.79 -8.83
CA ILE A 399 6.96 -19.67 -9.94
C ILE A 399 5.81 -20.58 -10.36
N ALA A 400 5.06 -21.16 -9.42
CA ALA A 400 3.89 -21.98 -9.72
C ALA A 400 2.77 -21.17 -10.39
N LEU A 401 2.59 -19.91 -10.00
CA LEU A 401 1.68 -18.96 -10.64
C LEU A 401 2.10 -18.65 -12.09
N LEU A 402 3.38 -18.35 -12.35
CA LEU A 402 3.90 -18.20 -13.71
C LEU A 402 3.79 -19.48 -14.54
N GLY A 403 4.01 -20.63 -13.91
CA GLY A 403 3.81 -21.94 -14.52
C GLY A 403 2.33 -22.19 -14.85
N ALA A 404 1.38 -21.67 -14.08
CA ALA A 404 -0.04 -21.71 -14.45
C ALA A 404 -0.34 -20.74 -15.61
N ALA A 405 0.30 -19.57 -15.59
CA ALA A 405 0.20 -18.53 -16.61
C ALA A 405 0.69 -18.99 -18.00
N ARG A 406 1.80 -19.73 -18.10
CA ARG A 406 2.35 -20.22 -19.39
C ARG A 406 1.39 -21.14 -20.15
N TRP A 407 0.63 -21.98 -19.44
CA TRP A 407 -0.33 -22.91 -20.06
C TRP A 407 -1.66 -22.21 -20.41
N ALA A 408 -2.04 -21.19 -19.64
CA ALA A 408 -3.17 -20.33 -19.98
C ALA A 408 -2.86 -19.45 -21.21
N GLY A 409 -1.64 -18.91 -21.30
CA GLY A 409 -1.18 -18.11 -22.45
C GLY A 409 -0.98 -18.90 -23.74
N LEU A 410 -0.60 -20.18 -23.67
CA LEU A 410 -0.51 -21.05 -24.87
C LEU A 410 -1.90 -21.35 -25.46
N LYS A 411 -2.93 -21.50 -24.61
CA LYS A 411 -4.33 -21.56 -25.07
C LYS A 411 -4.81 -20.25 -25.70
N GLU A 412 -4.20 -19.14 -25.31
CA GLU A 412 -4.53 -17.79 -25.78
C GLU A 412 -3.90 -17.47 -27.14
N LEU A 413 -2.69 -17.95 -27.45
CA LEU A 413 -2.11 -17.83 -28.80
C LEU A 413 -2.99 -18.50 -29.88
N VAL A 414 -3.69 -19.58 -29.51
CA VAL A 414 -4.62 -20.30 -30.41
C VAL A 414 -6.04 -19.69 -30.38
N GLY A 415 -6.48 -19.14 -29.25
CA GLY A 415 -7.81 -18.53 -29.10
C GLY A 415 -7.93 -17.07 -29.53
N SER A 416 -6.84 -16.30 -29.46
CA SER A 416 -6.77 -14.86 -29.79
C SER A 416 -6.85 -14.58 -31.29
N TRP A 417 -6.46 -15.56 -32.13
CA TRP A 417 -6.65 -15.49 -33.59
C TRP A 417 -8.12 -15.45 -34.04
N LEU A 418 -9.08 -15.70 -33.14
CA LEU A 418 -10.49 -15.86 -33.50
C LEU A 418 -11.47 -14.95 -32.75
N ARG A 419 -11.04 -14.04 -31.86
CA ARG A 419 -12.00 -13.18 -31.13
C ARG A 419 -11.48 -11.77 -30.95
N THR A 420 -11.82 -10.90 -31.90
CA THR A 420 -11.97 -9.47 -31.66
C THR A 420 -13.46 -9.18 -31.53
N THR A 421 -13.97 -9.20 -30.31
CA THR A 421 -15.20 -8.50 -29.93
C THR A 421 -15.05 -8.11 -28.47
N VAL A 422 -14.84 -6.80 -28.24
CA VAL A 422 -15.08 -6.17 -26.94
C VAL A 422 -16.59 -6.16 -26.78
N GLU A 423 -17.10 -6.99 -25.89
CA GLU A 423 -18.51 -6.97 -25.51
C GLU A 423 -18.67 -6.00 -24.33
N PRO A 424 -19.49 -4.94 -24.44
CA PRO A 424 -19.76 -4.05 -23.32
C PRO A 424 -20.62 -4.79 -22.28
N VAL A 425 -20.17 -4.81 -21.04
CA VAL A 425 -20.97 -5.28 -19.89
C VAL A 425 -22.13 -4.30 -19.67
N PRO A 426 -23.39 -4.75 -19.64
CA PRO A 426 -24.50 -3.88 -19.29
C PRO A 426 -24.46 -3.58 -17.79
N SER A 427 -24.03 -2.37 -17.42
CA SER A 427 -24.23 -1.85 -16.06
C SER A 427 -25.63 -1.27 -15.97
N VAL A 428 -26.49 -1.87 -15.15
CA VAL A 428 -27.76 -1.25 -14.74
C VAL A 428 -27.40 0.04 -14.00
N VAL A 429 -27.61 1.18 -14.64
CA VAL A 429 -27.41 2.49 -14.02
C VAL A 429 -28.60 2.70 -13.08
N PRO A 430 -28.41 2.91 -11.77
CA PRO A 430 -29.51 3.23 -10.88
C PRO A 430 -30.21 4.53 -11.34
N GLU A 431 -31.53 4.55 -11.32
CA GLU A 431 -32.30 5.75 -11.67
C GLU A 431 -32.04 6.86 -10.64
N LEU A 432 -31.91 8.10 -11.12
CA LEU A 432 -31.70 9.28 -10.30
C LEU A 432 -32.80 9.40 -9.25
N GLU A 433 -32.43 9.63 -7.99
CA GLU A 433 -33.41 10.03 -6.98
C GLU A 433 -33.72 11.52 -7.14
N PRO A 434 -34.97 11.89 -7.47
CA PRO A 434 -35.35 13.28 -7.60
C PRO A 434 -35.24 14.00 -6.25
N ASP A 435 -34.79 15.25 -6.31
CA ASP A 435 -34.64 16.18 -5.19
C ASP A 435 -33.63 15.74 -4.11
N LEU A 436 -32.77 14.75 -4.39
CA LEU A 436 -31.66 14.36 -3.53
C LEU A 436 -30.39 15.15 -3.87
N TYR A 437 -29.79 15.82 -2.89
CA TYR A 437 -28.54 16.56 -3.04
C TYR A 437 -27.51 16.11 -2.03
N TYR A 438 -26.27 16.01 -2.45
CA TYR A 438 -25.14 15.70 -1.57
C TYR A 438 -24.28 16.93 -1.33
N VAL A 439 -23.94 17.19 -0.07
CA VAL A 439 -23.06 18.30 0.32
C VAL A 439 -21.79 17.71 0.92
N VAL A 440 -20.63 18.05 0.37
CA VAL A 440 -19.32 17.54 0.79
C VAL A 440 -18.42 18.72 1.11
N ASP A 441 -18.16 18.89 2.39
CA ASP A 441 -17.40 20.01 2.94
C ASP A 441 -16.77 19.54 4.26
N ASP A 442 -15.50 19.82 4.51
CA ASP A 442 -14.82 19.43 5.76
C ASP A 442 -15.16 20.41 6.91
N ASP A 443 -15.56 21.64 6.59
CA ASP A 443 -16.05 22.65 7.53
C ASP A 443 -17.49 22.31 8.00
N PRO A 444 -17.70 22.00 9.29
CA PRO A 444 -19.02 21.64 9.81
C PRO A 444 -20.05 22.77 9.71
N ASP A 445 -19.63 24.03 9.89
CA ASP A 445 -20.55 25.17 9.90
C ASP A 445 -21.02 25.48 8.47
N ALA A 446 -20.09 25.44 7.50
CA ALA A 446 -20.41 25.60 6.09
C ALA A 446 -21.33 24.48 5.58
N ARG A 447 -21.05 23.23 6.00
CA ARG A 447 -21.84 22.05 5.65
C ARG A 447 -23.27 22.13 6.20
N GLU A 448 -23.44 22.52 7.46
CA GLU A 448 -24.76 22.66 8.10
C GLU A 448 -25.57 23.79 7.43
N ALA A 449 -24.96 24.94 7.16
CA ALA A 449 -25.62 26.06 6.50
C ALA A 449 -26.11 25.71 5.09
N LEU A 450 -25.28 25.05 4.28
CA LEU A 450 -25.66 24.60 2.93
C LEU A 450 -26.75 23.52 2.96
N THR A 451 -26.68 22.62 3.95
CA THR A 451 -27.70 21.59 4.15
C THR A 451 -29.05 22.21 4.45
N ALA A 452 -29.11 23.11 5.45
CA ALA A 452 -30.34 23.79 5.83
C ALA A 452 -30.94 24.63 4.68
N LEU A 453 -30.09 25.30 3.89
CA LEU A 453 -30.53 26.05 2.72
C LEU A 453 -31.24 25.15 1.69
N LEU A 454 -30.63 24.02 1.34
CA LEU A 454 -31.20 23.10 0.35
C LEU A 454 -32.48 22.43 0.88
N GLU A 455 -32.50 22.00 2.14
CA GLU A 455 -33.69 21.41 2.77
C GLU A 455 -34.88 22.39 2.81
N SER A 456 -34.63 23.69 2.96
CA SER A 456 -35.68 24.72 2.92
C SER A 456 -36.47 24.76 1.61
N THR A 457 -35.92 24.20 0.54
CA THR A 457 -36.58 24.10 -0.78
C THR A 457 -37.42 22.84 -0.97
N GLY A 458 -37.51 21.99 0.06
CA GLY A 458 -38.17 20.67 0.01
C GLY A 458 -37.25 19.56 -0.49
N ALA A 459 -35.96 19.86 -0.69
CA ALA A 459 -34.97 18.88 -1.13
C ALA A 459 -34.54 17.95 0.00
N LYS A 460 -34.19 16.71 -0.34
CA LYS A 460 -33.52 15.78 0.56
C LYS A 460 -32.02 16.02 0.47
N VAL A 461 -31.37 16.25 1.61
CA VAL A 461 -29.93 16.49 1.63
C VAL A 461 -29.22 15.42 2.44
N VAL A 462 -28.09 14.93 1.93
CA VAL A 462 -27.16 14.10 2.71
C VAL A 462 -25.81 14.78 2.71
N SER A 463 -25.34 15.13 3.90
CA SER A 463 -24.07 15.81 4.10
C SER A 463 -22.96 14.82 4.45
N PHE A 464 -21.79 14.98 3.85
CA PHE A 464 -20.61 14.16 4.10
C PHE A 464 -19.46 15.05 4.56
N ALA A 465 -18.82 14.68 5.66
CA ALA A 465 -17.55 15.26 6.09
C ALA A 465 -16.33 14.51 5.51
N ASP A 466 -16.56 13.32 4.94
CA ASP A 466 -15.54 12.40 4.43
C ASP A 466 -15.82 12.09 2.94
N GLU A 467 -14.82 12.32 2.10
CA GLU A 467 -14.78 12.07 0.66
C GLU A 467 -15.11 10.61 0.28
N LEU A 468 -14.84 9.66 1.16
CA LEU A 468 -15.15 8.26 0.94
C LEU A 468 -16.66 8.04 1.07
N ALA A 469 -17.31 8.49 2.13
CA ALA A 469 -18.74 8.28 2.35
C ALA A 469 -19.62 8.73 1.15
N LEU A 470 -19.20 9.79 0.44
CA LEU A 470 -19.85 10.30 -0.78
C LEU A 470 -19.99 9.25 -1.88
N PHE A 471 -18.89 8.60 -2.28
CA PHE A 471 -18.90 7.70 -3.44
C PHE A 471 -19.80 6.47 -3.23
N CYS A 472 -19.87 5.97 -1.98
CA CYS A 472 -20.74 4.86 -1.59
C CYS A 472 -22.20 5.27 -1.71
N ALA A 473 -22.51 6.49 -1.25
CA ALA A 473 -23.85 7.04 -1.33
C ALA A 473 -24.27 7.25 -2.78
N VAL A 474 -23.41 7.85 -3.62
CA VAL A 474 -23.71 8.14 -5.04
C VAL A 474 -23.93 6.86 -5.85
N ALA A 475 -23.15 5.81 -5.57
CA ALA A 475 -23.31 4.52 -6.24
C ALA A 475 -24.62 3.80 -5.88
N ARG A 476 -25.24 4.14 -4.74
CA ARG A 476 -26.48 3.50 -4.24
C ARG A 476 -27.72 4.33 -4.50
N ARG A 477 -27.63 5.63 -4.26
CA ARG A 477 -28.69 6.62 -4.41
C ARG A 477 -28.12 7.79 -5.21
N PRO A 478 -28.08 7.68 -6.55
CA PRO A 478 -27.52 8.71 -7.39
C PRO A 478 -28.29 10.04 -7.17
N PRO A 479 -27.63 11.09 -6.67
CA PRO A 479 -28.29 12.35 -6.34
C PRO A 479 -28.54 13.16 -7.61
N THR A 480 -29.47 14.11 -7.50
CA THR A 480 -29.70 15.15 -8.50
C THR A 480 -28.45 16.01 -8.72
N ALA A 481 -27.72 16.36 -7.65
CA ALA A 481 -26.40 16.99 -7.75
C ALA A 481 -25.55 16.80 -6.49
N ILE A 482 -24.23 16.93 -6.65
CA ILE A 482 -23.24 16.95 -5.58
C ILE A 482 -22.64 18.36 -5.51
N LEU A 483 -22.68 18.99 -4.34
CA LEU A 483 -21.92 20.19 -3.99
C LEU A 483 -20.62 19.73 -3.32
N LEU A 484 -19.48 19.99 -3.94
CA LEU A 484 -18.19 19.42 -3.55
C LEU A 484 -17.16 20.53 -3.30
N ASP A 485 -16.62 20.63 -2.08
CA ASP A 485 -15.51 21.54 -1.83
C ASP A 485 -14.20 21.07 -2.51
N VAL A 486 -13.36 22.01 -2.92
CA VAL A 486 -12.04 21.75 -3.51
C VAL A 486 -11.04 21.31 -2.45
N VAL A 487 -11.08 21.92 -1.28
CA VAL A 487 -10.15 21.63 -0.19
C VAL A 487 -10.84 20.66 0.75
N LEU A 488 -10.47 19.39 0.69
CA LEU A 488 -10.91 18.36 1.64
C LEU A 488 -9.71 17.83 2.42
N HIS A 489 -9.98 17.05 3.46
CA HIS A 489 -8.98 16.63 4.43
C HIS A 489 -7.88 15.73 3.85
N TRP A 490 -8.21 14.76 2.97
CA TRP A 490 -7.23 13.81 2.43
C TRP A 490 -7.08 13.81 0.91
N VAL A 491 -8.12 14.24 0.18
CA VAL A 491 -8.14 14.25 -1.30
C VAL A 491 -8.43 15.65 -1.84
N ASP A 492 -7.77 16.05 -2.93
CA ASP A 492 -8.13 17.24 -3.70
C ASP A 492 -9.53 17.03 -4.31
N GLY A 493 -10.52 17.85 -3.95
CA GLY A 493 -11.89 17.73 -4.42
C GLY A 493 -12.02 17.76 -5.95
N LEU A 494 -11.06 18.37 -6.66
CA LEU A 494 -11.00 18.30 -8.12
C LEU A 494 -10.65 16.89 -8.62
N ARG A 495 -9.74 16.19 -7.94
CA ARG A 495 -9.44 14.78 -8.25
C ARG A 495 -10.59 13.86 -7.92
N LEU A 496 -11.35 14.18 -6.87
CA LEU A 496 -12.56 13.44 -6.52
C LEU A 496 -13.62 13.61 -7.63
N ALA A 497 -13.80 14.82 -8.15
CA ALA A 497 -14.65 15.09 -9.30
C ALA A 497 -14.20 14.33 -10.56
N GLU A 498 -12.89 14.34 -10.87
CA GLU A 498 -12.33 13.54 -11.97
C GLU A 498 -12.66 12.05 -11.80
N GLY A 499 -12.47 11.49 -10.59
CA GLY A 499 -12.79 10.10 -10.29
C GLY A 499 -14.27 9.78 -10.48
N LEU A 500 -15.18 10.68 -10.06
CA LEU A 500 -16.62 10.52 -10.25
C LEU A 500 -16.97 10.51 -11.75
N LYS A 501 -16.30 11.35 -12.55
CA LYS A 501 -16.51 11.48 -14.00
C LYS A 501 -15.91 10.34 -14.82
N GLN A 502 -14.84 9.73 -14.35
CA GLN A 502 -14.21 8.58 -15.02
C GLN A 502 -14.95 7.26 -14.77
N HIS A 503 -15.76 7.17 -13.71
CA HIS A 503 -16.41 5.93 -13.32
C HIS A 503 -17.80 5.72 -14.01
N PRO A 504 -18.07 4.58 -14.66
CA PRO A 504 -19.27 4.37 -15.48
C PRO A 504 -20.62 4.59 -14.77
N LEU A 505 -20.71 4.30 -13.47
CA LEU A 505 -21.94 4.45 -12.69
C LEU A 505 -22.19 5.90 -12.21
N THR A 506 -21.17 6.74 -12.15
CA THR A 506 -21.24 8.08 -11.53
C THR A 506 -20.93 9.20 -12.52
N ARG A 507 -20.48 8.88 -13.74
CA ARG A 507 -20.09 9.86 -14.76
C ARG A 507 -21.17 10.88 -15.11
N ASN A 508 -22.44 10.47 -15.01
CA ASN A 508 -23.59 11.31 -15.32
C ASN A 508 -24.04 12.18 -14.13
N THR A 509 -23.51 11.96 -12.92
CA THR A 509 -23.90 12.75 -11.74
C THR A 509 -23.44 14.20 -11.89
N ARG A 510 -24.32 15.17 -11.64
CA ARG A 510 -23.97 16.60 -11.67
C ARG A 510 -23.07 16.93 -10.47
N VAL A 511 -21.91 17.55 -10.74
CA VAL A 511 -20.96 17.96 -9.69
C VAL A 511 -20.75 19.47 -9.79
N LEU A 512 -21.13 20.19 -8.74
CA LEU A 512 -20.88 21.61 -8.56
C LEU A 512 -19.73 21.75 -7.58
N VAL A 513 -18.63 22.34 -8.04
CA VAL A 513 -17.44 22.52 -7.22
C VAL A 513 -17.51 23.86 -6.49
N MET A 514 -17.24 23.85 -5.19
CA MET A 514 -17.19 25.03 -4.33
C MET A 514 -15.74 25.31 -3.93
N SER A 515 -15.33 26.57 -3.83
CA SER A 515 -13.98 26.88 -3.32
C SER A 515 -13.86 28.29 -2.77
N GLY A 516 -13.13 28.44 -1.65
CA GLY A 516 -12.64 29.74 -1.18
C GLY A 516 -11.50 30.32 -2.02
N LEU A 517 -10.89 29.54 -2.92
CA LEU A 517 -9.79 29.98 -3.78
C LEU A 517 -10.34 30.52 -5.11
N ASN A 518 -10.72 31.80 -5.14
CA ASN A 518 -11.26 32.45 -6.34
C ASN A 518 -10.16 32.87 -7.35
N ARG A 519 -9.42 31.89 -7.89
CA ARG A 519 -8.39 32.11 -8.91
C ARG A 519 -8.81 31.52 -10.27
N PRO A 520 -8.56 32.20 -11.41
CA PRO A 520 -8.98 31.73 -12.74
C PRO A 520 -8.49 30.31 -13.09
N HIS A 521 -7.30 29.93 -12.65
CA HIS A 521 -6.73 28.61 -12.91
C HIS A 521 -7.44 27.47 -12.14
N VAL A 522 -7.95 27.73 -10.94
CA VAL A 522 -8.70 26.73 -10.15
C VAL A 522 -10.06 26.48 -10.80
N ARG A 523 -10.72 27.56 -11.24
CA ARG A 523 -11.97 27.50 -11.99
C ARG A 523 -11.82 26.66 -13.27
N GLN A 524 -10.75 26.88 -14.04
CA GLN A 524 -10.51 26.10 -15.26
C GLN A 524 -10.28 24.63 -14.94
N ARG A 525 -9.41 24.32 -13.95
CA ARG A 525 -9.17 22.95 -13.51
C ARG A 525 -10.43 22.24 -13.02
N ALA A 526 -11.36 22.94 -12.37
CA ALA A 526 -12.64 22.36 -11.96
C ALA A 526 -13.50 21.94 -13.16
N LEU A 527 -13.55 22.76 -14.20
CA LEU A 527 -14.28 22.43 -15.43
C LEU A 527 -13.58 21.29 -16.19
N ASP A 528 -12.25 21.30 -16.27
CA ASP A 528 -11.47 20.24 -16.90
C ASP A 528 -11.63 18.89 -16.16
N ALA A 529 -11.80 18.94 -14.83
CA ALA A 529 -12.15 17.79 -13.98
C ALA A 529 -13.58 17.26 -14.21
N GLY A 530 -14.37 17.95 -15.04
CA GLY A 530 -15.74 17.59 -15.40
C GLY A 530 -16.80 18.12 -14.43
N ALA A 531 -16.49 19.13 -13.61
CA ALA A 531 -17.50 19.86 -12.87
C ALA A 531 -18.44 20.62 -13.83
N GLU A 532 -19.72 20.65 -13.51
CA GLU A 532 -20.71 21.41 -14.27
C GLU A 532 -20.57 22.91 -14.05
N THR A 533 -20.28 23.30 -12.81
CA THR A 533 -20.15 24.71 -12.43
C THR A 533 -19.20 24.86 -11.25
N PHE A 534 -18.52 26.01 -11.22
CA PHE A 534 -17.69 26.46 -10.10
C PHE A 534 -18.39 27.58 -9.34
N LEU A 535 -18.48 27.42 -8.01
CA LEU A 535 -19.10 28.36 -7.07
C LEU A 535 -18.02 28.90 -6.11
N PRO A 536 -17.73 30.20 -6.13
CA PRO A 536 -16.84 30.79 -5.12
C PRO A 536 -17.53 30.79 -3.75
N LYS A 537 -16.80 30.45 -2.68
CA LYS A 537 -17.24 30.64 -1.30
C LYS A 537 -17.01 32.11 -0.88
N PRO A 538 -17.93 32.76 -0.14
CA PRO A 538 -19.22 32.23 0.33
C PRO A 538 -20.21 32.02 -0.83
N VAL A 539 -20.93 30.91 -0.80
CA VAL A 539 -21.88 30.54 -1.87
C VAL A 539 -23.11 31.45 -1.77
N ASP A 540 -23.42 32.15 -2.86
CA ASP A 540 -24.66 32.93 -3.01
C ASP A 540 -25.87 31.99 -3.12
N PRO A 541 -26.81 32.00 -2.15
CA PRO A 541 -27.97 31.13 -2.13
C PRO A 541 -28.84 31.24 -3.39
N ASP A 542 -29.11 32.46 -3.86
CA ASP A 542 -29.96 32.70 -5.03
C ASP A 542 -29.31 32.18 -6.31
N ARG A 543 -27.98 32.29 -6.40
CA ARG A 543 -27.21 31.73 -7.49
C ARG A 543 -27.21 30.21 -7.46
N LEU A 544 -27.01 29.60 -6.29
CA LEU A 544 -27.01 28.15 -6.12
C LEU A 544 -28.37 27.55 -6.52
N LEU A 545 -29.46 28.10 -6.00
CA LEU A 545 -30.81 27.58 -6.27
C LEU A 545 -31.20 27.69 -7.75
N ARG A 546 -30.81 28.77 -8.43
CA ARG A 546 -31.00 28.92 -9.87
C ARG A 546 -30.29 27.83 -10.68
N ILE A 547 -29.06 27.49 -10.31
CA ILE A 547 -28.26 26.47 -11.01
C ILE A 547 -28.84 25.07 -10.77
N LEU A 548 -29.30 24.79 -9.55
CA LEU A 548 -29.83 23.46 -9.20
C LEU A 548 -31.22 23.21 -9.78
N THR A 549 -32.14 24.18 -9.68
CA THR A 549 -33.58 24.00 -9.98
C THR A 549 -34.02 24.55 -11.34
N GLY A 550 -33.22 25.40 -11.99
CA GLY A 550 -33.60 26.07 -13.23
C GLY A 550 -34.78 27.04 -13.10
N ARG A 551 -35.32 27.27 -11.89
CA ARG A 551 -36.42 28.22 -11.63
C ARG A 551 -35.86 29.58 -11.18
N PRO A 552 -36.45 30.71 -11.62
CA PRO A 552 -36.21 32.00 -10.99
C PRO A 552 -36.77 32.00 -9.55
N PRO A 553 -36.21 32.80 -8.63
CA PRO A 553 -36.59 32.77 -7.23
C PRO A 553 -38.10 33.01 -7.05
N MET A 554 -38.73 32.16 -6.25
CA MET A 554 -40.10 32.39 -5.80
C MET A 554 -40.05 33.47 -4.72
N MET A 555 -40.42 34.69 -5.10
CA MET A 555 -40.62 35.78 -4.15
C MET A 555 -41.83 35.44 -3.26
N PRO A 556 -41.72 35.50 -1.92
CA PRO A 556 -42.88 35.38 -1.06
C PRO A 556 -43.73 36.65 -1.21
N GLY A 557 -44.95 36.51 -1.75
CA GLY A 557 -45.98 37.56 -1.67
C GLY A 557 -46.64 38.01 -2.98
N LEU A 558 -46.99 37.11 -3.89
CA LEU A 558 -48.04 37.42 -4.88
C LEU A 558 -48.98 36.23 -5.01
N GLU A 559 -50.23 36.40 -4.56
CA GLU A 559 -51.28 35.41 -4.75
C GLU A 559 -51.48 35.10 -6.25
N PRO A 560 -51.81 33.85 -6.61
CA PRO A 560 -52.12 33.50 -7.99
C PRO A 560 -53.44 34.17 -8.40
N ALA A 561 -53.40 35.01 -9.46
CA ALA A 561 -54.60 35.52 -10.09
C ALA A 561 -55.48 34.36 -10.60
N PRO A 562 -56.82 34.44 -10.44
CA PRO A 562 -57.70 33.32 -10.74
C PRO A 562 -57.76 33.06 -12.26
N HIS A 563 -57.88 31.77 -12.56
CA HIS A 563 -58.02 31.18 -13.88
C HIS A 563 -58.92 32.00 -14.84
N ALA A 564 -58.36 32.45 -15.96
CA ALA A 564 -59.14 32.86 -17.11
C ALA A 564 -59.52 31.61 -17.93
N SER A 565 -60.82 31.50 -18.19
CA SER A 565 -61.54 30.40 -18.81
C SER A 565 -61.13 30.09 -20.26
N ASP A 566 -61.48 28.87 -20.67
CA ASP A 566 -61.24 28.18 -21.95
C ASP A 566 -61.80 28.85 -23.24
N ASP A 567 -62.26 30.10 -23.20
CA ASP A 567 -62.96 30.75 -24.33
C ASP A 567 -62.06 31.42 -25.39
N ALA A 568 -60.73 31.36 -25.23
CA ALA A 568 -59.78 31.99 -26.15
C ALA A 568 -59.26 31.06 -27.27
N ARG A 569 -59.52 29.75 -27.19
CA ARG A 569 -59.04 28.78 -28.20
C ARG A 569 -59.92 28.67 -29.44
N GLU A 570 -61.16 29.16 -29.40
CA GLU A 570 -62.11 29.03 -30.52
C GLU A 570 -62.08 30.22 -31.50
N ARG A 571 -61.42 31.35 -31.17
CA ARG A 571 -61.38 32.55 -32.03
C ARG A 571 -60.11 32.71 -32.87
N ALA A 572 -59.20 31.74 -32.83
CA ALA A 572 -57.94 31.75 -33.58
C ALA A 572 -57.93 30.83 -34.82
N ALA A 573 -58.97 30.01 -35.02
CA ALA A 573 -59.06 29.08 -36.16
C ALA A 573 -59.61 29.71 -37.45
N ASP A 574 -60.28 30.86 -37.38
CA ASP A 574 -60.95 31.50 -38.54
C ASP A 574 -60.14 32.59 -39.25
N ARG A 575 -58.82 32.68 -39.03
CA ARG A 575 -57.95 33.70 -39.66
C ARG A 575 -56.95 33.19 -40.70
N TYR A 576 -57.04 31.91 -41.09
CA TYR A 576 -56.20 31.29 -42.14
C TYR A 576 -57.01 30.55 -43.22
N ALA A 577 -58.22 31.03 -43.52
CA ALA A 577 -58.97 30.67 -44.72
C ALA A 577 -59.25 31.93 -45.55
N SER A 578 -58.26 32.34 -46.34
CA SER A 578 -58.38 33.26 -47.48
C SER A 578 -57.39 32.83 -48.54
#